data_AF-A0A7K6T8K8-F1
#
_entry.id   AF-A0A7K6T8K8-F1
#
_cell.length_a   1.000
_cell.length_b   1.000
_cell.length_c   1.000
_cell.angle_alpha   90.00
_cell.angle_beta   90.00
_cell.angle_gamma   90.00
#
_symmetry.space_group_name_H-M   'P 1'
#
loop_
_entity.id
_entity.type
_entity.pdbx_description
1 polymer ?
#
loop_
_entity_poly.entity_id
_entity_poly.type
_entity_poly.pdbx_seq_one_letter_code
_entity_poly.pdbx_strand_id
1 'polypeptide(L)' 'QGSELTLQLLFLDGEEAFGAWSSTDSLYGARHLAARMAQTPHGARGTQLSAIVGDSAA' A
#
# COMPACT_ATOMS: atom_id res chain seq x y z
N GLN A 1 -15.97 -6.94 23.78
CA GLN A 1 -15.53 -5.83 22.90
C GLN A 1 -14.11 -6.18 22.48
N GLY A 2 -13.90 -6.46 21.19
CA GLY A 2 -12.57 -6.83 20.68
C GLY A 2 -11.68 -5.59 20.61
N SER A 3 -10.39 -5.74 20.86
CA SER A 3 -9.41 -4.65 20.76
C SER A 3 -9.48 -3.97 19.39
N GLU A 4 -9.52 -2.63 19.34
CA GLU A 4 -9.44 -1.83 18.10
C GLU A 4 -8.07 -1.95 17.40
N LEU A 5 -7.10 -2.56 18.06
CA LEU A 5 -5.79 -2.86 17.49
C LEU A 5 -5.84 -4.16 16.70
N THR A 6 -5.43 -4.09 15.43
CA THR A 6 -5.26 -5.23 14.54
C THR A 6 -3.86 -5.19 13.90
N LEU A 7 -3.37 -6.36 13.49
CA LEU A 7 -2.12 -6.49 12.74
C LEU A 7 -2.41 -6.53 11.25
N GLN A 8 -1.67 -5.75 10.47
CA GLN A 8 -1.70 -5.78 9.01
C GLN A 8 -0.28 -6.00 8.48
N LEU A 9 -0.13 -6.99 7.60
CA LEU A 9 1.12 -7.27 6.90
C LEU A 9 1.01 -6.72 5.48
N LEU A 10 1.99 -5.93 5.06
CA LEU A 10 2.04 -5.27 3.76
C LEU A 10 3.26 -5.79 3.00
N PHE A 11 3.02 -6.42 1.86
CA PHE A 11 4.07 -6.83 0.93
C PHE A 11 4.07 -5.82 -0.20
N LEU A 12 5.08 -4.97 -0.22
CA LEU A 12 5.20 -3.87 -1.17
C LEU A 12 6.15 -4.28 -2.29
N ASP A 13 5.86 -3.82 -3.49
CA ASP A 13 6.70 -4.03 -4.68
C ASP A 13 7.38 -2.72 -5.09
N GLY A 14 8.51 -2.82 -5.78
CA GLY A 14 9.24 -1.68 -6.33
C GLY A 14 9.73 -0.69 -5.27
N GLU A 15 10.39 -1.17 -4.21
CA GLU A 15 11.06 -0.29 -3.25
C GLU A 15 12.31 0.39 -3.85
N GLU A 16 12.97 -0.31 -4.76
CA GLU A 16 14.23 0.07 -5.38
C GLU A 16 14.07 1.23 -6.37
N ALA A 17 15.14 2.03 -6.49
CA ALA A 17 15.27 3.02 -7.54
C ALA A 17 15.86 2.37 -8.80
N PHE A 18 15.42 2.76 -9.98
CA PHE A 18 16.00 2.30 -11.24
C PHE A 18 17.34 3.00 -11.54
N GLY A 19 17.49 4.25 -11.09
CA GLY A 19 18.74 5.01 -11.19
C GLY A 19 19.20 5.48 -9.82
N ALA A 20 18.91 6.74 -9.51
CA ALA A 20 19.29 7.36 -8.26
C ALA A 20 18.06 7.52 -7.37
N TRP A 21 18.20 7.15 -6.10
CA TRP A 21 17.13 7.29 -5.13
C TRP A 21 16.61 8.72 -5.07
N SER A 22 15.34 8.90 -5.42
CA SER A 22 14.68 10.21 -5.40
C SER A 22 13.21 10.06 -5.05
N SER A 23 12.52 11.17 -4.82
CA SER A 23 11.08 11.19 -4.51
C SER A 23 10.22 10.56 -5.61
N THR A 24 10.70 10.55 -6.85
CA THR A 24 10.00 9.98 -8.01
C THR A 24 10.53 8.60 -8.42
N ASP A 25 11.81 8.34 -8.15
CA ASP A 25 12.52 7.09 -8.47
C ASP A 25 12.88 6.35 -7.17
N SER A 26 11.83 5.86 -6.49
CA SER A 26 11.87 4.93 -5.34
C SER A 26 10.44 4.61 -4.86
N LEU A 27 10.28 3.62 -3.99
CA LEU A 27 9.06 3.39 -3.19
C LEU A 27 7.76 3.33 -4.01
N TYR A 28 7.78 2.71 -5.19
CA TYR A 28 6.68 2.69 -6.14
C TYR A 28 5.40 2.09 -5.55
N GLY A 29 5.46 0.89 -4.98
CA GLY A 29 4.31 0.22 -4.38
C GLY A 29 3.77 0.95 -3.14
N ALA A 30 4.66 1.52 -2.32
CA ALA A 30 4.29 2.28 -1.14
C ALA A 30 3.55 3.58 -1.50
N ARG A 31 4.05 4.33 -2.48
CA ARG A 31 3.42 5.58 -2.95
C ARG A 31 2.04 5.32 -3.54
N HIS A 32 1.91 4.28 -4.36
CA HIS A 32 0.63 3.88 -4.93
C HIS A 32 -0.37 3.49 -3.83
N LEU A 33 0.07 2.70 -2.84
CA LEU A 33 -0.78 2.32 -1.72
C LEU A 33 -1.22 3.53 -0.88
N ALA A 34 -0.29 4.43 -0.54
CA ALA A 34 -0.59 5.63 0.23
C ALA A 34 -1.61 6.53 -0.46
N ALA A 35 -1.49 6.70 -1.79
CA ALA A 35 -2.45 7.47 -2.57
C ALA A 35 -3.86 6.85 -2.52
N ARG A 36 -3.98 5.52 -2.58
CA ARG A 36 -5.27 4.81 -2.46
C ARG A 36 -5.86 4.93 -1.05
N MET A 37 -5.02 4.80 -0.02
CA MET A 37 -5.45 4.96 1.37
C MET A 37 -5.95 6.38 1.63
N ALA A 38 -5.23 7.40 1.18
CA ALA A 38 -5.65 8.79 1.33
C ALA A 38 -7.01 9.10 0.70
N GLN A 39 -7.39 8.37 -0.35
CA GLN A 39 -8.68 8.51 -1.04
C GLN A 39 -9.80 7.65 -0.42
N THR A 40 -9.47 6.72 0.47
CA THR A 40 -10.43 5.77 1.03
C THR A 40 -10.76 6.14 2.48
N PRO A 41 -12.04 6.45 2.82
CA PRO A 41 -12.42 6.66 4.22
C PRO A 41 -12.18 5.40 5.05
N HIS A 42 -11.32 5.50 6.07
CA HIS A 42 -11.02 4.39 6.96
C HIS A 42 -12.13 4.23 8.00
N GLY A 43 -13.03 3.25 7.80
CA GLY A 43 -14.06 2.90 8.79
C GLY A 43 -13.47 2.18 10.02
N ALA A 44 -14.28 2.07 11.08
CA ALA A 44 -13.90 1.53 12.40
C ALA A 44 -13.33 0.10 12.44
N ARG A 45 -13.28 -0.62 11.31
CA ARG A 45 -12.74 -1.98 11.20
C ARG A 45 -11.35 -2.08 10.54
N GLY A 46 -10.70 -0.94 10.31
CA GLY A 46 -9.40 -0.90 9.65
C GLY A 46 -9.52 -1.19 8.16
N THR A 47 -8.63 -0.60 7.36
CA THR A 47 -8.59 -0.83 5.92
C THR A 47 -8.11 -2.26 5.62
N GLN A 48 -9.02 -3.13 5.18
CA GLN A 48 -8.65 -4.41 4.59
C GLN A 48 -8.05 -4.14 3.20
N LEU A 49 -6.74 -3.91 3.14
CA LEU A 49 -5.99 -3.85 1.89
C LEU A 49 -5.66 -5.30 1.51
N SER A 50 -6.63 -5.99 0.90
CA SER A 50 -6.35 -7.23 0.17
C SER A 50 -5.31 -6.91 -0.89
N ALA A 51 -4.21 -7.67 -0.90
CA ALA A 51 -3.10 -7.55 -1.82
C ALA A 51 -3.57 -7.05 -3.19
N ILE A 52 -3.09 -5.88 -3.60
CA ILE A 52 -3.20 -5.45 -5.00
C ILE A 52 -2.26 -6.39 -5.75
N VAL A 53 -2.72 -7.61 -6.04
CA VAL A 53 -2.12 -8.45 -7.06
C VAL A 53 -2.28 -7.64 -8.35
N GLY A 54 -1.17 -7.45 -9.07
CA GLY A 54 -1.18 -6.79 -10.37
C GLY A 54 -2.33 -7.35 -11.20
N ASP A 55 -3.21 -6.46 -11.64
CA ASP A 55 -4.10 -6.72 -12.75
C ASP A 55 -3.21 -7.00 -13.95
N SER A 56 -2.91 -8.29 -14.11
CA SER A 56 -2.27 -8.84 -15.28
C SER A 56 -3.34 -8.82 -16.36
N ALA A 57 -3.40 -7.73 -17.11
CA ALA A 57 -4.13 -7.66 -18.36
C ALA A 57 -3.58 -8.77 -19.29
N ALA A 58 -4.36 -9.83 -19.44
CA ALA A 58 -4.30 -10.80 -20.51
C ALA A 58 -5.75 -11.16 -20.91
#